data_AF-A0A414FIZ4-F1
#
_entry.id   AF-A0A414FIZ4-F1
#
_cell.length_a   1.000
_cell.length_b   1.000
_cell.length_c   1.000
_cell.angle_alpha   90.00
_cell.angle_beta   90.00
_cell.angle_gamma   90.00
#
_symmetry.space_group_name_H-M   'P 1'
#
loop_
_entity.id
_entity.type
_entity.pdbx_description
1 polymer ?
#
loop_
_entity_poly.entity_id
_entity_poly.type
_entity_poly.pdbx_seq_one_letter_code
_entity_poly.pdbx_strand_id
1 'polypeptide(L)'
;QTATLVKGKPLEYAGELYSEEHGRKFTTERAGFQVLKDPTDGTKLVLAIDRKPIAEWFKEQFEKLRQNIRRPIQPQRKGKGFKL
;
A
#
# COMPACT_ATOMS: atom_id res chain seq x y z
N GLN A 1 15.42 2.76 18.87
CA GLN A 1 14.68 1.59 19.40
C GLN A 1 14.45 0.63 18.24
N THR A 2 14.90 -0.60 18.34
CA THR A 2 14.63 -1.65 17.34
C THR A 2 13.45 -2.49 17.82
N ALA A 3 12.53 -2.80 16.91
CA ALA A 3 11.40 -3.68 17.20
C ALA A 3 11.72 -5.09 16.70
N THR A 4 11.51 -6.10 17.55
CA THR A 4 11.76 -7.50 17.18
C THR A 4 10.52 -8.11 16.55
N LEU A 5 10.62 -8.49 15.28
CA LEU A 5 9.60 -9.25 14.56
C LEU A 5 9.84 -10.75 14.76
N VAL A 6 8.89 -11.41 15.42
CA VAL A 6 8.91 -12.85 15.67
C VAL A 6 7.82 -13.52 14.84
N LYS A 7 8.06 -14.75 14.37
CA LYS A 7 7.11 -15.50 13.55
C LYS A 7 5.74 -15.58 14.23
N GLY A 8 4.69 -15.20 13.50
CA GLY A 8 3.30 -15.24 13.96
C GLY A 8 2.92 -14.15 14.99
N LYS A 9 3.86 -13.32 15.48
CA LYS A 9 3.53 -12.20 16.37
C LYS A 9 3.41 -10.90 15.55
N PRO A 10 2.23 -10.26 15.51
CA PRO A 10 2.09 -8.97 14.87
C PRO A 10 2.75 -7.86 15.70
N LEU A 11 3.37 -6.92 15.00
CA LEU A 11 3.94 -5.68 15.49
C LEU A 11 3.19 -4.54 14.81
N GLU A 12 2.58 -3.67 15.59
CA GLU A 12 1.99 -2.45 15.06
C GLU A 12 3.08 -1.42 14.75
N TYR A 13 2.99 -0.81 13.58
CA TYR A 13 3.87 0.28 13.17
C TYR A 13 3.08 1.39 12.50
N ALA A 14 3.45 2.62 12.86
CA ALA A 14 2.95 3.86 12.31
C ALA A 14 4.14 4.64 11.73
N GLY A 15 4.10 4.98 10.46
CA GLY A 15 5.18 5.71 9.79
C GLY A 15 5.19 5.52 8.28
N GLU A 16 6.33 5.85 7.68
CA GLU A 16 6.56 5.70 6.24
C GLU A 16 7.19 4.34 5.93
N LEU A 17 6.76 3.74 4.83
CA LEU A 17 7.30 2.52 4.26
C LEU A 17 7.78 2.79 2.84
N TYR A 18 9.05 2.53 2.58
CA TYR A 18 9.61 2.67 1.24
C TYR A 18 9.43 1.37 0.46
N SER A 19 8.82 1.47 -0.72
CA SER A 19 8.74 0.39 -1.69
C SER A 19 9.87 0.55 -2.69
N GLU A 20 10.82 -0.39 -2.72
CA GLU A 20 11.84 -0.43 -3.77
C GLU A 20 11.20 -0.70 -5.13
N GLU A 21 10.20 -1.58 -5.20
CA GLU A 21 9.48 -1.93 -6.43
C GLU A 21 8.82 -0.72 -7.11
N HIS A 22 8.30 0.23 -6.32
CA HIS A 22 7.61 1.41 -6.84
C HIS A 22 8.42 2.71 -6.71
N GLY A 23 9.62 2.67 -6.12
CA GLY A 23 10.46 3.85 -5.89
C GLY A 23 9.78 4.96 -5.08
N ARG A 24 8.88 4.61 -4.15
CA ARG A 24 8.05 5.60 -3.43
C ARG A 24 7.76 5.18 -2.01
N LYS A 25 7.51 6.18 -1.16
CA LYS A 25 7.07 5.99 0.23
C LYS A 25 5.55 5.97 0.34
N PHE A 26 5.05 5.12 1.23
CA PHE A 26 3.65 5.01 1.61
C PHE A 26 3.52 5.20 3.12
N THR A 27 2.65 6.13 3.53
CA THR A 27 2.39 6.40 4.94
C THR A 27 1.30 5.47 5.46
N THR A 28 1.54 4.86 6.61
CA THR A 28 0.56 4.05 7.33
C THR A 28 0.47 4.52 8.77
N GLU A 29 -0.74 4.74 9.27
CA GLU A 29 -0.98 5.14 10.67
C GLU A 29 -1.01 3.93 11.61
N ARG A 30 -1.40 2.76 11.09
CA ARG A 30 -1.46 1.51 11.86
C ARG A 30 -1.42 0.31 10.93
N ALA A 31 -0.22 -0.22 10.72
CA ALA A 31 -0.01 -1.46 9.97
C ALA A 31 0.46 -2.58 10.91
N GLY A 32 -0.19 -3.74 10.83
CA GLY A 32 0.21 -4.94 11.58
C GLY A 32 1.26 -5.75 10.82
N PHE A 33 2.54 -5.54 11.12
CA PHE A 33 3.65 -6.29 10.54
C PHE A 33 3.81 -7.64 11.21
N GLN A 34 4.00 -8.70 10.44
CA GLN A 34 4.26 -10.03 10.98
C GLN A 34 5.05 -10.86 9.98
N VAL A 35 5.77 -11.86 10.49
CA VAL A 35 6.45 -12.84 9.66
C VAL A 35 5.58 -14.10 9.59
N LEU A 36 5.17 -14.47 8.38
CA LEU A 36 4.36 -15.66 8.08
C LEU A 36 5.19 -16.70 7.33
N LYS A 37 4.71 -17.95 7.28
CA LYS A 37 5.20 -18.92 6.30
C LYS A 37 4.63 -18.58 4.93
N ASP A 38 5.42 -18.77 3.88
CA ASP A 38 4.90 -18.69 2.51
C ASP A 38 3.85 -19.80 2.32
N PRO A 39 2.65 -19.48 1.78
CA PRO A 39 1.60 -20.46 1.57
C PRO A 39 1.92 -21.46 0.45
N THR A 40 2.78 -21.07 -0.49
CA THR A 40 3.24 -21.88 -1.63
C THR A 40 4.44 -22.74 -1.24
N ASP A 41 5.27 -22.23 -0.33
CA ASP A 41 6.47 -22.91 0.15
C ASP A 41 6.62 -22.76 1.67
N GLY A 42 6.12 -23.73 2.43
CA GLY A 42 6.10 -23.69 3.89
C GLY A 42 7.47 -23.61 4.59
N THR A 43 8.57 -23.67 3.82
CA THR A 43 9.95 -23.47 4.30
C THR A 43 10.39 -22.00 4.26
N LYS A 44 9.76 -21.18 3.40
CA LYS A 44 10.05 -19.76 3.25
C LYS A 44 9.26 -18.92 4.25
N LEU A 45 9.83 -17.77 4.61
CA LEU A 45 9.19 -16.76 5.45
C LEU A 45 8.90 -15.51 4.62
N VAL A 46 7.74 -14.92 4.84
CA VAL A 46 7.28 -13.73 4.15
C VAL A 46 6.95 -12.67 5.18
N LEU A 47 7.44 -11.45 4.96
CA LEU A 47 7.00 -10.28 5.71
C LEU A 47 5.61 -9.88 5.21
N ALA A 48 4.65 -9.80 6.11
CA ALA A 48 3.27 -9.49 5.81
C ALA A 48 2.80 -8.27 6.61
N ILE A 49 1.96 -7.46 5.98
CA ILE A 49 1.20 -6.38 6.60
C ILE A 49 -0.27 -6.81 6.59
N ASP A 50 -0.92 -6.86 7.76
CA ASP A 50 -2.33 -7.25 7.91
C ASP A 50 -2.66 -8.61 7.26
N ARG A 51 -1.75 -9.58 7.43
CA ARG A 51 -1.79 -10.95 6.86
C ARG A 51 -1.63 -11.03 5.35
N LYS A 52 -1.26 -9.93 4.69
CA LYS A 52 -0.96 -9.87 3.26
C LYS A 52 0.54 -9.72 3.02
N PRO A 53 1.17 -10.46 2.08
CA PRO A 53 2.55 -10.24 1.69
C PRO A 53 2.85 -8.76 1.43
N ILE A 54 4.00 -8.26 1.91
CA ILE A 54 4.34 -6.83 1.83
C ILE A 54 4.37 -6.30 0.38
N ALA A 55 4.80 -7.12 -0.59
CA ALA A 55 4.80 -6.75 -2.00
C ALA A 55 3.37 -6.52 -2.54
N GLU A 56 2.43 -7.41 -2.20
CA GLU A 56 1.03 -7.25 -2.59
C GLU A 56 0.39 -6.04 -1.91
N TRP A 57 0.72 -5.80 -0.64
CA TRP A 57 0.27 -4.59 0.05
C TRP A 57 0.75 -3.32 -0.65
N PHE A 58 2.04 -3.25 -1.04
CA PHE A 58 2.57 -2.10 -1.78
C PHE A 58 1.88 -1.90 -3.13
N LYS A 59 1.65 -2.99 -3.87
CA LYS A 59 0.92 -2.96 -5.14
C LYS A 59 -0.48 -2.35 -4.99
N GLU A 60 -1.20 -2.72 -3.93
CA GLU A 60 -2.52 -2.15 -3.66
C GLU A 60 -2.48 -0.66 -3.33
N GLN A 61 -1.51 -0.23 -2.49
CA GLN A 61 -1.37 1.19 -2.19
C GLN A 61 -0.99 2.00 -3.44
N PHE A 62 -0.12 1.44 -4.29
CA PHE A 62 0.29 2.07 -5.55
C PHE A 62 -0.86 2.17 -6.54
N GLU A 63 -1.67 1.12 -6.70
CA GLU A 63 -2.84 1.18 -7.58
C GLU A 63 -3.90 2.17 -7.06
N LYS A 64 -4.17 2.23 -5.74
CA LYS A 64 -5.04 3.26 -5.16
C LYS A 64 -4.55 4.67 -5.48
N LEU A 65 -3.25 4.92 -5.32
CA LEU A 65 -2.63 6.20 -5.69
C LEU A 65 -2.84 6.52 -7.17
N ARG A 66 -2.59 5.54 -8.05
CA ARG A 66 -2.74 5.70 -9.50
C ARG A 66 -4.20 5.97 -9.91
N GLN A 67 -5.17 5.29 -9.31
CA GLN A 67 -6.59 5.50 -9.58
C GLN A 67 -7.07 6.88 -9.17
N ASN A 68 -6.55 7.42 -8.07
CA ASN A 68 -6.87 8.79 -7.65
C ASN A 68 -6.36 9.85 -8.65
N ILE A 69 -5.22 9.62 -9.29
CA ILE A 69 -4.66 10.50 -10.33
C ILE A 69 -5.40 10.33 -11.66
N ARG A 70 -5.86 9.10 -11.96
CA ARG A 70 -6.52 8.75 -13.23
C ARG A 70 -7.98 9.16 -13.33
N ARG A 71 -8.58 9.76 -12.30
CA ARG A 71 -9.94 10.30 -12.44
C ARG A 71 -9.90 11.36 -13.54
N PRO A 72 -10.58 11.16 -14.69
CA PRO A 72 -10.72 12.23 -15.64
C PRO A 72 -11.46 13.33 -14.90
N ILE A 73 -10.78 14.45 -14.66
CA ILE A 73 -11.46 15.72 -14.39
C ILE A 73 -12.40 15.86 -15.57
N GLN A 74 -13.70 15.61 -15.37
CA GLN A 74 -14.68 15.84 -16.42
C GLN A 74 -14.39 17.24 -16.93
N PRO A 75 -14.11 17.44 -18.23
CA PRO A 75 -13.90 18.79 -18.74
C PRO A 75 -15.16 19.56 -18.35
N GLN A 76 -15.01 20.58 -17.49
CA GLN A 76 -16.09 21.47 -17.12
C GLN A 76 -16.80 21.82 -18.43
N ARG A 77 -18.05 21.36 -18.56
CA ARG A 77 -18.84 21.53 -19.78
C ARG A 77 -18.74 23.01 -20.15
N LYS A 78 -17.99 23.30 -21.23
CA LYS A 78 -17.83 24.65 -21.77
C LYS A 78 -19.23 25.26 -21.83
N GLY A 79 -19.43 26.34 -21.08
CA GLY A 79 -20.69 27.05 -21.00
C GLY A 79 -21.25 27.25 -22.40
N LYS A 80 -22.46 26.77 -22.61
CA LYS A 80 -23.22 27.03 -23.83
C LYS A 80 -23.39 28.54 -23.89
N GLY A 81 -22.72 29.17 -24.86
CA GLY A 81 -22.62 30.62 -24.98
C GLY A 81 -23.98 31.30 -24.90
N PHE A 82 -23.99 32.45 -24.22
CA PHE A 82 -25.06 33.43 -24.19
C PHE A 82 -25.55 33.73 -25.61
N LYS A 83 -26.87 33.75 -25.81
CA LYS A 83 -27.49 34.35 -27.00
C LYS A 83 -27.69 35.84 -26.74
N LEU A 84 -27.20 36.68 -27.65
CA LEU A 84 -27.60 38.09 -27.78
C LEU A 84 -29.05 38.20 -28.23
#